data_AF-Q01SC1-F1
#
_entry.id   AF-Q01SC1-F1
#
_cell.length_a   1.000
_cell.length_b   1.000
_cell.length_c   1.000
_cell.angle_alpha   90.00
_cell.angle_beta   90.00
_cell.angle_gamma   90.00
#
_symmetry.space_group_name_H-M   'P 1'
#
loop_
_entity.id
_entity.type
_entity.pdbx_description
1 polymer ?
#
loop_
_entity_poly.entity_id
_entity_poly.type
_entity_poly.pdbx_seq_one_letter_code
_entity_poly.pdbx_strand_id
1 'polypeptide(L)'
;MSNSTPKRRRGSTIVELSLVGSLFFILLLGIMDMGQFLFVQQAIVERARSAARWGAVTDPANTAAIQNMVLYLQPAAPVHGTPSFGLTPAMVAVSTVDPGTDDYRLTVRISGYSYQVLSPYLAASYQGSPITISVPLGSYF
;
A
#
# COMPACT_ATOMS: atom_id res chain seq x y z
N MET A 1 -13.29 69.03 -19.58
CA MET A 1 -12.27 68.16 -18.97
C MET A 1 -12.97 66.93 -18.41
N SER A 2 -12.78 65.75 -18.99
CA SER A 2 -12.95 64.47 -18.26
C SER A 2 -12.34 63.35 -19.10
N ASN A 3 -11.10 62.96 -18.75
CA ASN A 3 -10.44 61.79 -19.31
C ASN A 3 -10.69 60.62 -18.36
N SER A 4 -11.63 59.73 -18.69
CA SER A 4 -11.84 58.46 -18.00
C SER A 4 -11.12 57.34 -18.75
N THR A 5 -9.97 56.91 -18.24
CA THR A 5 -9.28 55.71 -18.74
C THR A 5 -9.55 54.52 -17.81
N PRO A 6 -10.45 53.59 -18.16
CA PRO A 6 -10.61 52.36 -17.40
C PRO A 6 -9.64 51.32 -17.94
N LYS A 7 -8.42 51.23 -17.41
CA LYS A 7 -7.50 50.17 -17.84
C LYS A 7 -6.52 49.74 -16.76
N ARG A 8 -6.95 48.79 -15.91
CA ARG A 8 -5.99 47.93 -15.17
C ARG A 8 -6.52 46.62 -14.53
N ARG A 9 -7.73 46.12 -14.88
CA ARG A 9 -8.28 44.92 -14.20
C ARG A 9 -7.89 43.57 -14.81
N ARG A 10 -7.62 43.49 -16.12
CA ARG A 10 -7.34 42.20 -16.81
C ARG A 10 -6.08 41.47 -16.32
N GLY A 11 -5.01 42.18 -15.98
CA GLY A 11 -3.78 41.55 -15.47
C GLY A 11 -3.92 41.00 -14.04
N SER A 12 -4.77 41.63 -13.22
CA SER A 12 -5.02 41.19 -11.84
C SER A 12 -5.75 39.85 -11.79
N THR A 13 -6.75 39.65 -12.64
CA THR A 13 -7.55 38.41 -12.68
C THR A 13 -6.72 37.19 -13.07
N ILE A 14 -5.74 37.36 -13.97
CA ILE A 14 -4.84 36.25 -14.37
C ILE A 14 -3.97 35.84 -13.17
N VAL A 15 -3.37 36.80 -12.46
CA VAL A 15 -2.51 36.51 -11.29
C VAL A 15 -3.31 35.86 -10.16
N GLU A 16 -4.51 36.37 -9.88
CA GLU A 16 -5.41 35.80 -8.88
C GLU A 16 -5.78 34.35 -9.21
N LEU A 17 -6.15 34.07 -10.46
CA LEU A 17 -6.45 32.72 -10.91
C LEU A 17 -5.22 31.80 -10.86
N SER A 18 -4.03 32.30 -11.20
CA SER A 18 -2.80 31.51 -11.10
C SER A 18 -2.52 31.12 -9.65
N LEU A 19 -2.67 32.03 -8.69
CA LEU A 19 -2.43 31.73 -7.27
C LEU A 19 -3.45 30.73 -6.72
N VAL A 20 -4.74 30.93 -6.99
CA VAL A 20 -5.81 30.03 -6.56
C VAL A 20 -5.66 28.66 -7.24
N GLY A 21 -5.37 28.65 -8.54
CA GLY A 21 -5.13 27.43 -9.31
C GLY A 21 -3.93 26.65 -8.78
N SER A 22 -2.80 27.31 -8.51
CA SER A 22 -1.63 26.66 -7.90
C SER A 22 -1.96 26.04 -6.55
N LEU A 23 -2.68 26.74 -5.67
CA LEU A 23 -3.09 26.19 -4.38
C LEU A 23 -4.04 24.99 -4.55
N PHE A 24 -4.98 25.08 -5.49
CA PHE A 24 -5.89 23.99 -5.82
C PHE A 24 -5.14 22.74 -6.29
N PHE A 25 -4.16 22.86 -7.19
CA PHE A 25 -3.37 21.72 -7.65
C PHE A 25 -2.50 21.11 -6.54
N ILE A 26 -1.92 21.92 -5.65
CA ILE A 26 -1.18 21.40 -4.48
C ILE A 26 -2.10 20.56 -3.61
N LEU A 27 -3.31 21.04 -3.31
CA LEU A 27 -4.28 20.32 -2.50
C LEU A 27 -4.79 19.05 -3.20
N LEU A 28 -5.06 19.13 -4.51
CA LEU A 28 -5.50 17.99 -5.31
C LEU A 28 -4.45 16.88 -5.37
N LEU A 29 -3.18 17.22 -5.57
CA LEU A 29 -2.06 16.27 -5.51
C LEU A 29 -1.92 15.66 -4.11
N GLY A 30 -2.06 16.47 -3.05
CA GLY A 30 -2.01 15.97 -1.67
C GLY A 30 -3.12 14.97 -1.34
N ILE A 31 -4.35 15.20 -1.81
CA ILE A 31 -5.46 14.25 -1.64
C ILE A 31 -5.21 12.96 -2.42
N MET A 32 -4.69 13.05 -3.65
CA MET A 32 -4.37 11.87 -4.45
C MET A 32 -3.30 11.00 -3.78
N ASP A 33 -2.23 11.60 -3.26
CA ASP A 33 -1.18 10.88 -2.53
C ASP A 33 -1.74 10.13 -1.32
N MET A 34 -2.61 10.78 -0.54
CA MET A 34 -3.19 10.14 0.64
C MET A 34 -4.20 9.04 0.27
N GLY A 35 -4.96 9.22 -0.82
CA GLY A 35 -5.81 8.17 -1.37
C GLY A 35 -5.00 6.94 -1.81
N GLN A 36 -3.89 7.15 -2.51
CA GLN A 36 -3.00 6.07 -2.93
C GLN A 36 -2.38 5.35 -1.72
N PHE A 37 -1.96 6.09 -0.69
CA PHE A 37 -1.41 5.52 0.53
C PHE A 37 -2.39 4.57 1.21
N LEU A 38 -3.63 5.03 1.44
CA LEU A 38 -4.68 4.22 2.05
C LEU A 38 -5.00 2.99 1.19
N PHE A 39 -5.11 3.16 -0.12
CA PHE A 39 -5.36 2.05 -1.04
C PHE A 39 -4.28 0.96 -0.94
N VAL A 40 -3.01 1.33 -1.03
CA VAL A 40 -1.90 0.37 -0.96
C VAL A 40 -1.84 -0.31 0.41
N GLN A 41 -2.08 0.44 1.50
CA GLN A 41 -2.13 -0.16 2.84
C GLN A 41 -3.23 -1.22 2.95
N GLN A 42 -4.45 -0.91 2.51
CA GLN A 42 -5.57 -1.86 2.56
C GLN A 42 -5.33 -3.07 1.63
N ALA A 43 -4.77 -2.84 0.45
CA ALA A 43 -4.47 -3.91 -0.49
C ALA A 43 -3.43 -4.92 0.05
N ILE A 44 -2.39 -4.44 0.75
CA ILE A 44 -1.38 -5.30 1.38
C ILE A 44 -1.98 -6.08 2.56
N VAL A 45 -2.81 -5.42 3.38
CA VAL A 45 -3.51 -6.10 4.48
C VAL A 45 -4.40 -7.23 3.96
N GLU A 46 -5.17 -6.98 2.90
CA GLU A 46 -6.07 -8.00 2.35
C GLU A 46 -5.30 -9.18 1.75
N ARG A 47 -4.13 -8.93 1.12
CA ARG A 47 -3.23 -9.99 0.65
C ARG A 47 -2.66 -10.84 1.77
N ALA A 48 -2.21 -10.20 2.85
CA ALA A 48 -1.73 -10.92 4.03
C ALA A 48 -2.82 -11.81 4.62
N ARG A 49 -4.05 -11.28 4.72
CA ARG A 49 -5.21 -12.01 5.22
C ARG A 49 -5.60 -13.17 4.31
N SER A 50 -5.65 -12.97 3.00
CA SER A 50 -6.01 -14.02 2.05
C SER A 50 -4.98 -15.15 2.05
N ALA A 51 -3.68 -14.81 2.07
CA ALA A 51 -2.60 -15.78 2.17
C ALA A 51 -2.64 -16.57 3.48
N ALA A 52 -2.86 -15.91 4.62
CA ALA A 52 -2.96 -16.57 5.92
C ALA A 52 -4.17 -17.51 5.99
N ARG A 53 -5.34 -17.09 5.48
CA ARG A 53 -6.54 -17.94 5.41
C ARG A 53 -6.35 -19.13 4.49
N TRP A 54 -5.73 -18.93 3.34
CA TRP A 54 -5.44 -20.00 2.40
C TRP A 54 -4.46 -21.01 3.01
N GLY A 55 -3.34 -20.53 3.57
CA GLY A 55 -2.33 -21.37 4.21
C GLY A 55 -2.84 -22.14 5.42
N ALA A 56 -3.76 -21.56 6.18
CA ALA A 56 -4.41 -22.24 7.30
C ALA A 56 -5.29 -23.43 6.88
N VAL A 57 -5.81 -23.40 5.65
CA VAL A 57 -6.71 -24.43 5.12
C VAL A 57 -5.97 -25.50 4.33
N THR A 58 -4.91 -25.12 3.61
CA THR A 58 -4.18 -26.04 2.71
C THR A 58 -3.04 -26.75 3.42
N ASP A 59 -1.97 -26.01 3.74
CA ASP A 59 -0.79 -26.52 4.42
C ASP A 59 -0.06 -25.35 5.11
N PRO A 60 -0.16 -25.23 6.45
CA PRO A 60 0.49 -24.16 7.19
C PRO A 60 2.03 -24.30 7.24
N ALA A 61 2.58 -25.48 6.93
CA ALA A 61 4.03 -25.71 6.85
C ALA A 61 4.64 -25.25 5.53
N ASN A 62 3.83 -25.14 4.46
CA ASN A 62 4.28 -24.68 3.14
C ASN A 62 4.40 -23.15 3.07
N THR A 63 5.40 -22.63 3.78
CA THR A 63 5.70 -21.19 3.86
C THR A 63 5.95 -20.55 2.49
N ALA A 64 6.56 -21.28 1.55
CA ALA A 64 6.84 -20.79 0.20
C ALA A 64 5.54 -20.52 -0.59
N ALA A 65 4.56 -21.43 -0.53
CA ALA A 65 3.28 -21.22 -1.19
C ALA A 65 2.49 -20.07 -0.57
N ILE A 66 2.56 -19.91 0.76
CA ILE A 66 1.92 -18.80 1.49
C ILE A 66 2.57 -17.46 1.12
N GLN A 67 3.91 -17.42 1.02
CA GLN A 67 4.62 -16.23 0.52
C GLN A 67 4.20 -15.88 -0.91
N ASN A 68 4.10 -16.86 -1.80
CA ASN A 68 3.65 -16.64 -3.17
C ASN A 68 2.21 -16.11 -3.22
N MET A 69 1.33 -16.57 -2.33
CA MET A 69 -0.03 -16.03 -2.21
C MET A 69 -0.02 -14.53 -1.88
N VAL A 70 0.90 -14.05 -1.04
CA VAL A 70 1.05 -12.61 -0.75
C VAL A 70 1.54 -11.84 -1.99
N LEU A 71 2.57 -12.37 -2.65
CA LEU A 71 3.25 -11.69 -3.77
C LEU A 71 2.40 -11.67 -5.05
N TYR A 72 1.76 -12.79 -5.36
CA TYR A 72 1.15 -13.09 -6.65
C TYR A 72 -0.35 -13.41 -6.60
N LEU A 73 -0.94 -13.57 -5.40
CA LEU A 73 -2.31 -14.10 -5.22
C LEU A 73 -2.49 -15.51 -5.78
N GLN A 74 -1.40 -16.27 -5.86
CA GLN A 74 -1.33 -17.63 -6.40
C GLN A 74 -0.30 -18.42 -5.60
N PRO A 75 -0.49 -19.74 -5.40
CA PRO A 75 0.43 -20.55 -4.60
C PRO A 75 1.78 -20.81 -5.30
N ALA A 76 1.82 -20.69 -6.63
CA ALA A 76 3.03 -20.84 -7.43
C ALA A 76 3.47 -19.48 -7.99
N ALA A 77 4.79 -19.22 -7.96
CA ALA A 77 5.36 -18.05 -8.60
C ALA A 77 5.23 -18.17 -10.13
N PRO A 78 4.64 -17.18 -10.82
CA PRO A 78 4.60 -17.19 -12.29
C PRO A 78 6.02 -17.02 -12.85
N VAL A 79 6.31 -17.67 -13.99
CA VAL A 79 7.65 -17.67 -14.64
C VAL A 79 8.19 -16.25 -14.90
N HIS A 80 7.30 -15.29 -15.18
CA HIS A 80 7.62 -13.87 -15.35
C HIS A 80 6.76 -12.97 -14.45
N GLY A 81 6.36 -13.50 -13.29
CA GLY A 81 5.50 -12.78 -12.36
C GLY A 81 6.24 -11.62 -11.71
N THR A 82 5.77 -10.39 -11.94
CA THR A 82 6.23 -9.25 -11.15
C THR A 82 5.43 -9.22 -9.84
N PRO A 83 6.10 -9.23 -8.68
CA PRO A 83 5.42 -9.09 -7.40
C PRO A 83 4.62 -7.79 -7.34
N SER A 84 3.44 -7.83 -6.73
CA SER A 84 2.63 -6.63 -6.60
C SER A 84 3.23 -5.66 -5.56
N PHE A 85 3.00 -4.36 -5.75
CA PHE A 85 3.43 -3.30 -4.82
C PHE A 85 4.95 -3.24 -4.54
N GLY A 86 5.77 -3.79 -5.45
CA GLY A 86 7.22 -3.85 -5.26
C GLY A 86 7.68 -4.76 -4.12
N LEU A 87 6.79 -5.64 -3.65
CA LEU A 87 7.13 -6.60 -2.60
C LEU A 87 8.19 -7.58 -3.10
N THR A 88 9.05 -8.03 -2.20
CA THR A 88 10.01 -9.11 -2.50
C THR A 88 9.79 -10.26 -1.52
N PRO A 89 10.23 -11.49 -1.84
CA PRO A 89 10.12 -12.61 -0.90
C PRO A 89 10.76 -12.32 0.46
N ALA A 90 11.84 -11.55 0.51
CA ALA A 90 12.51 -11.14 1.75
C ALA A 90 11.66 -10.24 2.65
N MET A 91 10.63 -9.58 2.10
CA MET A 91 9.73 -8.69 2.84
C MET A 91 8.59 -9.44 3.52
N VAL A 92 8.38 -10.73 3.22
CA VAL A 92 7.26 -11.54 3.71
C VAL A 92 7.80 -12.65 4.62
N ALA A 93 7.55 -12.53 5.91
CA ALA A 93 7.84 -13.58 6.89
C ALA A 93 6.57 -14.39 7.18
N VAL A 94 6.67 -15.71 7.08
CA VAL A 94 5.60 -16.65 7.44
C VAL A 94 6.15 -17.57 8.51
N SER A 95 5.45 -17.66 9.64
CA SER A 95 5.84 -18.52 10.75
C SER A 95 4.62 -19.12 11.41
N THR A 96 4.72 -20.36 11.84
CA THR A 96 3.74 -20.96 12.75
C THR A 96 4.24 -20.83 14.19
N VAL A 97 3.32 -20.56 15.11
CA VAL A 97 3.60 -20.33 16.53
C VAL A 97 2.87 -21.40 17.33
N ASP A 98 3.57 -21.98 18.31
CA ASP A 98 3.07 -22.98 19.26
C ASP A 98 2.38 -24.21 18.63
N PRO A 99 3.08 -24.95 17.73
CA PRO A 99 2.54 -26.17 17.11
C PRO A 99 2.14 -27.23 18.14
N GLY A 100 0.99 -27.87 17.91
CA GLY A 100 0.46 -28.93 18.79
C GLY A 100 -0.20 -28.44 20.08
N THR A 101 -0.42 -27.14 20.22
CA THR A 101 -1.15 -26.53 21.36
C THR A 101 -2.49 -25.94 20.92
N ASP A 102 -3.36 -25.60 21.89
CA ASP A 102 -4.61 -24.90 21.62
C ASP A 102 -4.42 -23.49 21.03
N ASP A 103 -3.21 -22.91 21.15
CA ASP A 103 -2.85 -21.61 20.57
C ASP A 103 -1.97 -21.75 19.31
N TYR A 104 -2.10 -22.87 18.59
CA TYR A 104 -1.42 -23.05 17.31
C TYR A 104 -1.89 -22.01 16.30
N ARG A 105 -0.97 -21.18 15.80
CA ARG A 105 -1.28 -20.04 14.93
C ARG A 105 -0.35 -19.94 13.73
N LEU A 106 -0.90 -19.59 12.57
CA LEU A 106 -0.15 -19.12 11.42
C LEU A 106 -0.04 -17.60 11.48
N THR A 107 1.18 -17.07 11.43
CA THR A 107 1.45 -15.64 11.39
C THR A 107 2.12 -15.25 10.08
N VAL A 108 1.57 -14.25 9.41
CA VAL A 108 2.11 -13.64 8.19
C VAL A 108 2.45 -12.19 8.49
N ARG A 109 3.72 -11.81 8.29
CA ARG A 109 4.23 -10.46 8.50
C ARG A 109 4.83 -9.93 7.20
N ILE A 110 4.43 -8.71 6.84
CA ILE A 110 4.96 -7.98 5.67
C ILE A 110 5.66 -6.73 6.18
N SER A 111 6.91 -6.50 5.75
CA SER A 111 7.73 -5.37 6.20
C SER A 111 8.68 -4.85 5.12
N GLY A 112 9.10 -3.59 5.22
CA GLY A 112 10.10 -3.00 4.32
C GLY A 112 9.56 -2.63 2.94
N TYR A 113 8.24 -2.60 2.76
CA TYR A 113 7.60 -2.19 1.53
C TYR A 113 7.57 -0.66 1.42
N SER A 114 7.82 -0.13 0.22
CA SER A 114 7.95 1.31 -0.03
C SER A 114 6.73 1.87 -0.75
N TYR A 115 6.32 3.08 -0.36
CA TYR A 115 5.33 3.86 -1.10
C TYR A 115 6.01 4.88 -1.99
N GLN A 116 5.50 5.02 -3.21
CA GLN A 116 5.86 6.11 -4.11
C GLN A 116 4.76 7.17 -4.03
N VAL A 117 5.15 8.39 -3.69
CA VAL A 117 4.26 9.55 -3.73
C VAL A 117 4.30 10.18 -5.12
N LEU A 118 3.16 10.65 -5.59
CA LEU A 118 3.05 11.33 -6.88
C LEU A 118 3.46 12.80 -6.75
N SER A 119 3.24 13.42 -5.59
CA SER A 119 3.57 14.84 -5.44
C SER A 119 5.10 15.07 -5.49
N PRO A 120 5.56 16.02 -6.34
CA PRO A 120 6.98 16.33 -6.48
C PRO A 120 7.55 16.99 -5.23
N TYR A 121 6.71 17.60 -4.39
CA TYR A 121 7.13 18.30 -3.17
C TYR A 121 7.39 17.34 -2.00
N LEU A 122 6.77 16.15 -1.99
CA LEU A 122 6.98 15.12 -0.97
C LEU A 122 7.85 13.97 -1.47
N ALA A 123 8.43 14.08 -2.68
CA ALA A 123 9.15 13.03 -3.41
C ALA A 123 10.25 12.38 -2.56
N ALA A 124 9.83 11.39 -1.76
CA ALA A 124 10.64 10.56 -0.92
C ALA A 124 9.98 9.19 -0.86
N SER A 125 10.78 8.14 -0.91
CA SER A 125 10.30 6.78 -0.69
C SER A 125 10.12 6.57 0.82
N TYR A 126 8.88 6.39 1.25
CA TYR A 126 8.58 6.10 2.65
C TYR A 126 8.41 4.60 2.85
N GLN A 127 9.09 4.04 3.86
CA GLN A 127 8.88 2.65 4.26
C GLN A 127 7.60 2.54 5.10
N GLY A 128 6.74 1.60 4.74
CA GLY A 128 5.54 1.28 5.50
C GLY A 128 5.85 0.62 6.83
N SER A 129 4.99 0.90 7.82
CA SER A 129 4.98 0.15 9.08
C SER A 129 4.71 -1.33 8.80
N PRO A 130 5.36 -2.27 9.52
CA PRO A 130 5.11 -3.69 9.33
C PRO A 130 3.64 -4.04 9.61
N ILE A 131 3.07 -4.89 8.76
CA ILE A 131 1.72 -5.44 8.89
C ILE A 131 1.86 -6.89 9.33
N THR A 132 1.18 -7.28 10.42
CA THR A 132 1.19 -8.65 10.93
C THR A 132 -0.24 -9.16 11.06
N ILE A 133 -0.51 -10.33 10.49
CA ILE A 133 -1.81 -11.01 10.54
C ILE A 133 -1.59 -12.41 11.11
N SER A 134 -2.38 -12.81 12.11
CA SER A 134 -2.36 -14.15 12.69
C SER A 134 -3.70 -14.86 12.49
N VAL A 135 -3.68 -16.14 12.16
CA VAL A 135 -4.86 -17.00 12.01
C VAL A 135 -4.69 -18.25 12.88
N PRO A 136 -5.66 -18.61 13.75
CA PRO A 136 -5.60 -19.84 14.53
C PRO A 136 -5.77 -21.06 13.62
N LEU A 137 -5.00 -22.11 13.89
CA LEU A 137 -4.97 -23.37 13.13
C LEU A 137 -5.70 -24.51 13.88
N GLY A 138 -5.91 -24.35 15.19
CA GLY A 138 -6.55 -25.37 16.03
C GLY A 138 -5.62 -26.55 16.34
N SER A 139 -6.02 -27.39 17.29
CA SER A 139 -5.21 -28.48 17.85
C SER A 139 -5.18 -29.76 16.99
N TYR A 140 -5.71 -29.72 15.76
CA TYR A 140 -6.02 -30.92 14.96
C TYR A 140 -5.02 -31.20 13.83
N PHE A 141 -3.91 -30.44 13.76
CA PHE A 141 -2.80 -30.65 12.84
C PHE A 141 -1.58 -31.19 13.56
#